data_AF-A0A4P6K057-F1
#
_entry.id   AF-A0A4P6K057-F1
#
_cell.length_a   1.000
_cell.length_b   1.000
_cell.length_c   1.000
_cell.angle_alpha   90.00
_cell.angle_beta   90.00
_cell.angle_gamma   90.00
#
_symmetry.space_group_name_H-M   'P 1'
#
loop_
_entity.id
_entity.type
_entity.pdbx_description
1 polymer ?
#
loop_
_entity_poly.entity_id
_entity_poly.type
_entity_poly.pdbx_seq_one_letter_code
_entity_poly.pdbx_strand_id
1 'polypeptide(L)'
;MAYLKQKVIESKPLAVRAFIRGLAQAEDFIQKHPQEAEQMLKEYLKLDDALAQATWQATKGSMAASPRVSEQAYEVANQFHVKAGLIALPLAYHDLVASDVISKALANSSSSS
;
A
#
# COMPACT_ATOMS: atom_id res chain seq x y z
N MET A 1 -1.90 -2.73 -0.54
CA MET A 1 -1.56 -2.38 -1.95
C MET A 1 -2.82 -1.91 -2.64
N ALA A 2 -2.79 -0.73 -3.28
CA ALA A 2 -3.94 -0.15 -3.96
C ALA A 2 -3.86 -0.42 -5.48
N TYR A 3 -5.01 -0.69 -6.10
CA TYR A 3 -5.12 -0.88 -7.55
C TYR A 3 -6.05 0.18 -8.13
N LEU A 4 -5.62 0.82 -9.22
CA LEU A 4 -6.37 1.86 -9.91
C LEU A 4 -6.41 1.52 -11.41
N LYS A 5 -7.54 1.82 -12.06
CA LYS A 5 -7.59 1.75 -13.53
C LYS A 5 -6.66 2.82 -14.12
N GLN A 6 -5.91 2.48 -15.16
CA GLN A 6 -5.04 3.42 -15.88
C GLN A 6 -5.77 4.72 -16.27
N LYS A 7 -7.01 4.59 -16.79
CA LYS A 7 -7.86 5.75 -17.13
C LYS A 7 -8.08 6.71 -15.95
N VAL A 8 -8.15 6.22 -14.70
CA VAL A 8 -8.33 7.07 -13.51
C VAL A 8 -7.02 7.80 -13.19
N ILE A 9 -5.88 7.12 -13.31
CA ILE A 9 -4.55 7.73 -13.14
C ILE A 9 -4.38 8.90 -14.12
N GLU A 10 -4.77 8.70 -15.37
CA GLU A 10 -4.62 9.69 -16.44
C GLU A 10 -5.66 10.82 -16.36
N SER A 11 -6.92 10.50 -16.11
CA SER A 11 -8.01 11.50 -16.12
C SER A 11 -8.13 12.30 -14.82
N LYS A 12 -7.59 11.80 -13.70
CA LYS A 12 -7.69 12.45 -12.38
C LYS A 12 -6.33 12.51 -11.66
N PRO A 13 -5.27 13.05 -12.28
CA PRO A 13 -3.92 12.95 -11.76
C PRO A 13 -3.75 13.63 -10.39
N LEU A 14 -4.43 14.76 -10.16
CA LEU A 14 -4.39 15.46 -8.87
C LEU A 14 -5.06 14.66 -7.75
N ALA A 15 -6.24 14.09 -8.03
CA ALA A 15 -6.97 13.27 -7.07
C ALA A 15 -6.20 11.99 -6.72
N VAL A 16 -5.59 11.33 -7.72
CA VAL A 16 -4.76 10.14 -7.50
C VAL A 16 -3.53 10.46 -6.66
N ARG A 17 -2.85 11.58 -6.91
CA ARG A 17 -1.72 12.00 -6.06
C ARG A 17 -2.16 12.32 -4.63
N ALA A 18 -3.32 12.98 -4.45
CA ALA A 18 -3.87 13.24 -3.13
C ALA A 18 -4.22 11.94 -2.39
N PHE A 19 -4.82 10.98 -3.08
CA PHE A 19 -5.10 9.65 -2.55
C PHE A 19 -3.82 8.92 -2.09
N ILE A 20 -2.76 8.94 -2.91
CA ILE A 20 -1.46 8.35 -2.54
C ILE A 20 -0.86 9.02 -1.30
N ARG A 21 -0.97 10.34 -1.16
CA ARG A 21 -0.54 11.03 0.07
C ARG A 21 -1.37 10.62 1.28
N GLY A 22 -2.69 10.45 1.12
CA GLY A 22 -3.56 9.95 2.17
C GLY A 22 -3.18 8.55 2.64
N LEU A 23 -2.81 7.66 1.70
CA LEU A 23 -2.28 6.33 2.05
C LEU A 23 -0.99 6.44 2.85
N ALA A 24 -0.04 7.28 2.41
CA ALA A 24 1.21 7.48 3.13
C ALA A 24 0.98 7.99 4.57
N GLN A 25 0.04 8.92 4.76
CA GLN A 25 -0.33 9.41 6.10
C GLN A 25 -0.98 8.32 6.95
N ALA A 26 -1.85 7.50 6.37
CA ALA A 26 -2.49 6.40 7.09
C ALA A 26 -1.48 5.32 7.51
N GLU A 27 -0.55 4.95 6.62
CA GLU A 27 0.50 3.99 6.93
C GLU A 27 1.46 4.54 8.00
N ASP A 28 1.85 5.82 7.91
CA ASP A 28 2.65 6.47 8.95
C ASP A 28 1.92 6.52 10.30
N PHE A 29 0.62 6.81 10.30
CA PHE A 29 -0.23 6.78 11.49
C PHE A 29 -0.27 5.40 12.13
N ILE A 30 -0.48 4.34 11.33
CA ILE A 30 -0.49 2.94 11.81
C ILE A 30 0.83 2.59 12.52
N GLN A 31 1.96 3.05 11.99
CA GLN A 31 3.28 2.77 12.57
C GLN A 31 3.53 3.58 13.86
N LYS A 32 3.14 4.85 13.88
CA LYS A 32 3.39 5.76 15.01
C LYS A 32 2.38 5.63 16.16
N HIS A 33 1.14 5.24 15.84
CA HIS A 33 0.01 5.18 16.76
C HIS A 33 -0.66 3.78 16.73
N PRO A 34 0.08 2.69 17.01
CA PRO A 34 -0.42 1.32 16.84
C PRO A 34 -1.64 1.00 17.72
N GLN A 35 -1.74 1.60 18.91
CA GLN A 35 -2.88 1.40 19.82
C GLN A 35 -4.15 2.09 19.29
N GLU A 36 -4.00 3.32 18.76
CA GLU A 36 -5.12 4.05 18.15
C GLU A 36 -5.56 3.35 16.86
N ALA A 37 -4.62 2.85 16.07
CA ALA A 37 -4.92 2.06 14.87
C ALA A 37 -5.66 0.74 15.19
N GLU A 38 -5.25 0.03 16.25
CA GLU A 38 -5.97 -1.15 16.75
C GLU A 38 -7.40 -0.81 17.21
N GLN A 39 -7.56 0.32 17.91
CA GLN A 39 -8.87 0.79 18.33
C GLN A 39 -9.77 1.13 17.11
N MET A 40 -9.22 1.79 16.10
CA MET A 40 -9.93 2.03 14.84
C MET A 40 -10.31 0.72 14.14
N LEU A 41 -9.40 -0.27 14.10
CA LEU A 41 -9.69 -1.61 13.55
C LEU A 41 -10.88 -2.25 14.27
N LYS A 42 -10.88 -2.22 15.61
CA LYS A 42 -11.98 -2.71 16.45
C LYS A 42 -13.30 -2.03 16.10
N GLU A 43 -13.31 -0.70 16.04
CA GLU A 43 -14.52 0.10 15.78
C GLU A 43 -15.09 -0.14 14.38
N TYR A 44 -14.26 -0.08 13.35
CA TYR A 44 -14.71 -0.22 11.97
C TYR A 44 -15.11 -1.65 11.60
N LEU A 45 -14.46 -2.65 12.20
CA LEU A 45 -14.80 -4.07 11.98
C LEU A 45 -15.79 -4.63 13.01
N LYS A 46 -16.19 -3.82 14.00
CA LYS A 46 -17.12 -4.19 15.08
C LYS A 46 -16.67 -5.44 15.84
N LEU A 47 -15.39 -5.50 16.16
CA LEU A 47 -14.78 -6.62 16.89
C LEU A 47 -14.93 -6.40 18.40
N ASP A 48 -14.99 -7.50 19.16
CA ASP A 48 -14.71 -7.44 20.59
C ASP A 48 -13.19 -7.25 20.85
N ASP A 49 -12.83 -7.00 22.10
CA ASP A 49 -11.45 -6.73 22.50
C ASP A 49 -10.49 -7.88 22.18
N ALA A 50 -10.91 -9.12 22.47
CA ALA A 50 -10.06 -10.29 22.28
C ALA A 50 -9.79 -10.54 20.79
N LEU A 51 -10.81 -10.39 19.95
CA LEU A 51 -10.71 -10.57 18.51
C LEU A 51 -9.96 -9.42 17.83
N ALA A 52 -10.15 -8.17 18.28
CA ALA A 52 -9.37 -7.04 17.81
C ALA A 52 -7.87 -7.24 18.07
N GLN A 53 -7.52 -7.63 19.30
CA GLN A 53 -6.13 -7.89 19.69
C GLN A 53 -5.53 -9.04 18.90
N ALA A 54 -6.23 -10.17 18.78
CA ALA A 54 -5.77 -11.31 18.00
C ALA A 54 -5.53 -10.93 16.53
N THR A 55 -6.46 -10.18 15.93
CA THR A 55 -6.35 -9.71 14.54
C THR A 55 -5.18 -8.75 14.37
N TRP A 56 -5.01 -7.79 15.29
CA TRP A 56 -3.91 -6.84 15.25
C TRP A 56 -2.57 -7.55 15.35
N GLN A 57 -2.39 -8.46 16.31
CA GLN A 57 -1.13 -9.21 16.46
C GLN A 57 -0.83 -10.06 15.22
N ALA A 58 -1.83 -10.68 14.61
CA ALA A 58 -1.65 -11.50 13.40
C ALA A 58 -1.27 -10.66 12.17
N THR A 59 -1.78 -9.43 12.06
CA THR A 59 -1.68 -8.63 10.82
C THR A 59 -0.66 -7.50 10.86
N LYS A 60 -0.32 -6.95 12.04
CA LYS A 60 0.51 -5.74 12.15
C LYS A 60 1.85 -5.82 11.42
N GLY A 61 2.48 -7.00 11.41
CA GLY A 61 3.75 -7.24 10.72
C GLY A 61 3.64 -7.30 9.19
N SER A 62 2.42 -7.43 8.66
CA SER A 62 2.13 -7.46 7.23
C SER A 62 1.59 -6.13 6.69
N MET A 63 1.28 -5.17 7.57
CA MET A 63 0.82 -3.86 7.16
C MET A 63 1.95 -3.10 6.46
N ALA A 64 1.62 -2.47 5.33
CA ALA A 64 2.59 -1.67 4.59
C ALA A 64 3.02 -0.45 5.42
N ALA A 65 4.31 -0.12 5.35
CA ALA A 65 4.87 1.09 5.97
C ALA A 65 4.98 2.26 4.96
N SER A 66 4.70 2.02 3.68
CA SER A 66 4.82 3.01 2.61
C SER A 66 3.98 2.59 1.41
N PRO A 67 3.42 3.54 0.62
CA PRO A 67 2.66 3.19 -0.57
C PRO A 67 3.59 2.86 -1.75
N ARG A 68 4.92 2.94 -1.54
CA ARG A 68 5.93 2.48 -2.49
C ARG A 68 5.95 0.95 -2.51
N VAL A 69 5.64 0.38 -3.67
CA VAL A 69 5.83 -1.05 -3.92
C VAL A 69 7.33 -1.33 -3.96
N SER A 70 7.78 -2.43 -3.33
CA SER A 70 9.17 -2.86 -3.41
C SER A 70 9.41 -3.56 -4.74
N GLU A 71 10.35 -3.04 -5.53
CA GLU A 71 10.76 -3.65 -6.80
C GLU A 71 11.38 -5.03 -6.58
N GLN A 72 12.19 -5.19 -5.51
CA GLN A 72 12.75 -6.49 -5.16
C GLN A 72 11.65 -7.52 -4.83
N ALA A 73 10.67 -7.14 -4.00
CA ALA A 73 9.58 -8.04 -3.65
C ALA A 73 8.70 -8.38 -4.87
N TYR A 74 8.47 -7.40 -5.74
CA TYR A 74 7.80 -7.62 -7.02
C TYR A 74 8.57 -8.63 -7.87
N GLU A 75 9.89 -8.48 -8.01
CA GLU A 75 10.70 -9.36 -8.84
C GLU A 75 10.72 -10.80 -8.30
N VAL A 76 10.82 -10.97 -6.97
CA VAL A 76 10.68 -12.29 -6.34
C VAL A 76 9.34 -12.93 -6.67
N ALA A 77 8.24 -12.18 -6.57
CA ALA A 77 6.92 -12.66 -6.93
C ALA A 77 6.83 -12.99 -8.43
N ASN A 78 7.32 -12.12 -9.31
CA ASN A 78 7.31 -12.30 -10.76
C ASN A 78 8.03 -13.59 -11.17
N GLN A 79 9.23 -13.82 -10.63
CA GLN A 79 9.99 -15.05 -10.86
C GLN A 79 9.29 -16.30 -10.34
N PHE A 80 8.65 -16.21 -9.18
CA PHE A 80 7.84 -17.32 -8.66
C PHE A 80 6.72 -17.68 -9.64
N HIS A 81 5.97 -16.70 -10.15
CA HIS A 81 4.88 -16.96 -11.11
C HIS A 81 5.38 -17.57 -12.42
N VAL A 82 6.55 -17.15 -12.92
CA VAL A 82 7.19 -17.77 -14.10
C VAL A 82 7.58 -19.23 -13.80
N LYS A 83 8.28 -19.48 -12.69
CA LYS A 83 8.74 -20.83 -12.30
C LYS A 83 7.59 -21.80 -12.04
N ALA A 84 6.47 -21.29 -11.52
CA ALA A 84 5.26 -22.06 -11.27
C ALA A 84 4.43 -22.30 -12.55
N GLY A 85 4.82 -21.74 -13.70
CA GLY A 85 4.09 -21.85 -14.96
C GLY A 85 2.78 -21.05 -14.99
N LEU A 86 2.60 -20.08 -14.09
CA LEU A 86 1.40 -19.24 -14.01
C LEU A 86 1.40 -18.10 -15.03
N ILE A 87 2.60 -17.63 -15.42
CA ILE A 87 2.79 -16.68 -16.51
C ILE A 87 3.94 -17.16 -17.40
N ALA A 88 3.82 -16.93 -18.71
CA ALA A 88 4.81 -17.40 -19.68
C ALA A 88 6.12 -16.58 -19.66
N LEU A 89 6.03 -15.29 -19.38
CA LEU A 89 7.15 -14.35 -19.38
C LEU A 89 7.04 -13.39 -18.18
N PRO A 90 8.16 -12.94 -17.61
CA PRO A 90 8.16 -11.93 -16.55
C PRO A 90 7.58 -10.61 -17.06
N LEU A 91 6.77 -9.96 -16.23
CA LEU A 91 6.22 -8.63 -16.52
C LEU A 91 7.15 -7.54 -15.97
N ALA A 92 7.40 -6.48 -16.74
CA ALA A 92 8.25 -5.40 -16.26
C ALA A 92 7.56 -4.64 -15.12
N TYR A 93 8.34 -4.26 -14.10
CA TYR A 93 7.83 -3.57 -12.91
C TYR A 93 7.01 -2.31 -13.26
N HIS A 94 7.52 -1.49 -14.18
CA HIS A 94 6.89 -0.23 -14.58
C HIS A 94 5.62 -0.40 -15.41
N ASP A 95 5.35 -1.60 -15.95
CA ASP A 95 4.10 -1.88 -16.66
C ASP A 95 2.93 -2.07 -15.68
N LEU A 96 3.21 -2.48 -14.44
CA LEU A 96 2.22 -2.73 -13.41
C LEU A 96 2.24 -1.71 -12.27
N VAL A 97 3.37 -1.08 -12.02
CA VAL A 97 3.53 -0.11 -10.94
C VAL A 97 3.77 1.29 -11.52
N ALA A 98 2.84 2.19 -11.23
CA ALA A 98 2.93 3.61 -11.60
C ALA A 98 3.93 4.39 -10.71
N SER A 99 5.19 3.95 -10.71
CA SER A 99 6.29 4.44 -9.87
C SER A 99 6.49 5.95 -9.95
N ASP A 100 6.33 6.53 -11.13
CA ASP A 100 6.45 7.98 -11.36
C ASP A 100 5.32 8.76 -10.71
N VAL A 101 4.09 8.23 -10.77
CA VAL A 101 2.92 8.85 -10.15
C VAL A 101 3.06 8.82 -8.64
N ILE A 102 3.50 7.69 -8.08
CA ILE A 102 3.79 7.53 -6.65
C ILE A 102 4.89 8.51 -6.23
N SER A 103 6.02 8.54 -6.94
CA SER A 103 7.15 9.40 -6.59
C SER A 103 6.78 10.88 -6.66
N LYS A 104 6.03 11.32 -7.68
CA LYS A 104 5.52 12.69 -7.78
C LYS A 104 4.53 13.04 -6.67
N ALA A 105 3.72 12.08 -6.21
CA ALA A 105 2.79 12.32 -5.12
C ALA A 105 3.52 12.56 -3.78
N LEU A 106 4.59 11.80 -3.53
CA LEU A 106 5.33 11.81 -2.26
C LEU A 106 6.43 12.87 -2.18
N ALA A 107 6.96 13.35 -3.33
CA ALA A 107 7.96 14.41 -3.34
C ALA A 107 7.42 15.76 -2.82
N ASN A 108 6.10 16.00 -2.94
CA ASN A 108 5.47 17.24 -2.50
C ASN A 108 4.95 17.19 -1.04
N SER A 109 5.09 16.06 -0.34
CA SER A 109 4.69 15.95 1.08
C SER A 109 5.81 16.30 2.07
N SER A 110 7.06 16.47 1.60
CA SER A 110 8.21 16.83 2.44
C SER A 110 8.44 18.34 2.59
N SER A 111 7.54 19.19 2.09
CA SER A 111 7.62 20.65 2.16
C SER A 111 6.62 21.28 3.14
N SER A 112 6.15 20.52 4.13
CA SER A 112 5.13 20.95 5.11
C SER A 112 5.46 20.48 6.52
N SER A 113 6.72 20.65 6.91
CA SER A 113 7.25 20.42 8.26
C SER A 113 8.08 21.61 8.69
#